data_AF-A0A0Q4FZD9-F1
#
_entry.id   AF-A0A0Q4FZD9-F1
#
_cell.length_a   1.000
_cell.length_b   1.000
_cell.length_c   1.000
_cell.angle_alpha   90.00
_cell.angle_beta   90.00
_cell.angle_gamma   90.00
#
_symmetry.space_group_name_H-M   'P 1'
#
loop_
_entity.id
_entity.type
_entity.pdbx_description
1 polymer ?
#
loop_
_entity_poly.entity_id
_entity_poly.type
_entity_poly.pdbx_seq_one_letter_code
_entity_poly.pdbx_strand_id
1 'polypeptide(L)'
;MESRIVWPLAAQLGEGPLWVAEDAALWFVDIKGHAIHRFDPATQAGTSYPVDGPASFLVLAADGGLLVGIRGHLHRFRDGMLSAPIAAIDMPAHNRTNDATVDARGRLWFGTMDDNETLATGAVHVFDGRDISAVGGQCVITNGPATSPDGRFLYHVDTLGRTVTRFDISAGDLLRDGEPFIAIEDGAGHPDGVSVDSEGCVWVALWGGWGVRRYAPDGTLLATVALPVPNVTKVAFGGPDLRTAYATTAWKGLSDAERAAAPLAGGLFAFDAPAPGLPANAVTMAV
;
A
#
# COMPACT_ATOMS: atom_id res chain seq x y z
N MET A 1 -15.42 -13.09 -8.28
CA MET A 1 -15.58 -11.89 -7.43
C MET A 1 -15.83 -10.72 -8.37
N GLU A 2 -16.93 -10.00 -8.20
CA GLU A 2 -17.28 -8.85 -9.03
C GLU A 2 -16.84 -7.56 -8.33
N SER A 3 -16.13 -6.69 -9.04
CA SER A 3 -15.72 -5.40 -8.51
C SER A 3 -16.79 -4.34 -8.78
N ARG A 4 -16.97 -3.42 -7.84
CA ARG A 4 -17.89 -2.28 -7.93
C ARG A 4 -17.17 -0.98 -7.60
N ILE A 5 -17.46 0.09 -8.33
CA ILE A 5 -16.99 1.43 -7.96
C ILE A 5 -17.76 1.89 -6.72
N VAL A 6 -17.05 2.40 -5.70
CA VAL A 6 -17.66 2.97 -4.49
C VAL A 6 -17.44 4.47 -4.38
N TRP A 7 -16.37 5.00 -4.99
CA TRP A 7 -16.15 6.44 -5.10
C TRP A 7 -15.39 6.78 -6.40
N PRO A 8 -16.03 7.44 -7.39
CA PRO A 8 -15.38 7.85 -8.64
C PRO A 8 -14.53 9.12 -8.44
N LEU A 9 -13.57 9.07 -7.50
CA LEU A 9 -12.75 10.20 -7.06
C LEU A 9 -11.83 10.76 -8.15
N ALA A 10 -11.44 9.94 -9.13
CA ALA A 10 -10.48 10.33 -10.17
C ALA A 10 -9.09 10.70 -9.62
N ALA A 11 -8.63 9.99 -8.59
CA ALA A 11 -7.31 10.18 -7.99
C ALA A 11 -6.19 10.03 -9.04
N GLN A 12 -5.20 10.92 -8.97
CA GLN A 12 -4.06 10.86 -9.88
C GLN A 12 -3.21 9.61 -9.60
N LEU A 13 -2.92 9.35 -8.33
CA LEU A 13 -2.25 8.14 -7.86
C LEU A 13 -2.81 7.75 -6.48
N GLY A 14 -4.00 7.15 -6.48
CA GLY A 14 -4.62 6.62 -5.25
C GLY A 14 -3.79 5.46 -4.69
N GLU A 15 -3.44 5.50 -3.42
CA GLU A 15 -2.52 4.54 -2.78
C GLU A 15 -2.73 4.43 -1.28
N GLY A 16 -1.99 3.51 -0.64
CA GLY A 16 -1.92 3.35 0.82
C GLY A 16 -3.29 3.21 1.51
N PRO A 17 -4.24 2.40 1.00
CA PRO A 17 -5.52 2.21 1.66
C PRO A 17 -5.35 1.55 3.02
N LEU A 18 -6.12 2.02 3.99
CA LEU A 18 -6.12 1.59 5.39
C LEU A 18 -7.55 1.60 5.90
N TRP A 19 -8.05 0.47 6.37
CA TRP A 19 -9.31 0.43 7.11
C TRP A 19 -9.08 0.83 8.57
N VAL A 20 -9.76 1.87 9.03
CA VAL A 20 -9.73 2.33 10.43
C VAL A 20 -11.04 1.91 11.09
N ALA A 21 -10.95 0.89 11.95
CA ALA A 21 -12.12 0.29 12.58
C ALA A 21 -12.88 1.26 13.50
N GLU A 22 -12.16 2.12 14.22
CA GLU A 22 -12.74 3.15 15.11
C GLU A 22 -13.60 4.15 14.32
N ASP A 23 -13.17 4.50 13.11
CA ASP A 23 -13.88 5.43 12.23
C ASP A 23 -14.95 4.75 11.38
N ALA A 24 -14.98 3.42 11.36
CA ALA A 24 -15.70 2.59 10.39
C ALA A 24 -15.53 3.08 8.94
N ALA A 25 -14.30 3.50 8.59
CA ALA A 25 -14.01 4.15 7.31
C ALA A 25 -12.69 3.68 6.70
N LEU A 26 -12.61 3.79 5.37
CA LEU A 26 -11.38 3.59 4.62
C LEU A 26 -10.66 4.92 4.47
N TRP A 27 -9.39 4.95 4.84
CA TRP A 27 -8.48 6.05 4.56
C TRP A 27 -7.51 5.66 3.46
N PHE A 28 -7.09 6.60 2.62
CA PHE A 28 -6.08 6.36 1.57
C PHE A 28 -5.48 7.70 1.13
N VAL A 29 -4.41 7.69 0.35
CA VAL A 29 -3.74 8.90 -0.15
C VAL A 29 -3.93 9.04 -1.67
N ASP A 30 -3.81 10.25 -2.18
CA ASP A 30 -3.49 10.52 -3.58
C ASP A 30 -2.09 11.14 -3.65
N ILE A 31 -1.10 10.31 -4.00
CA ILE A 31 0.32 10.69 -3.93
C ILE A 31 0.61 11.88 -4.85
N LYS A 32 0.03 11.90 -6.05
CA LYS A 32 0.31 12.95 -7.04
C LYS A 32 -0.76 14.06 -7.03
N GLY A 33 -1.96 13.76 -6.53
CA GLY A 33 -2.99 14.77 -6.22
C GLY A 33 -2.78 15.51 -4.90
N HIS A 34 -1.81 15.11 -4.08
CA HIS A 34 -1.45 15.73 -2.80
C HIS A 34 -2.63 15.82 -1.82
N ALA A 35 -3.29 14.68 -1.59
CA ALA A 35 -4.42 14.63 -0.67
C ALA A 35 -4.42 13.34 0.16
N ILE A 36 -5.02 13.43 1.35
CA ILE A 36 -5.48 12.29 2.15
C ILE A 36 -6.99 12.21 1.99
N HIS A 37 -7.53 11.01 1.83
CA HIS A 37 -8.95 10.76 1.63
C HIS A 37 -9.50 9.87 2.73
N ARG A 38 -10.75 10.13 3.11
CA ARG A 38 -11.57 9.28 3.99
C ARG A 38 -12.86 8.92 3.25
N PHE A 39 -13.19 7.64 3.19
CA PHE A 39 -14.41 7.12 2.62
C PHE A 39 -15.23 6.37 3.68
N ASP A 40 -16.44 6.83 3.91
CA ASP A 40 -17.41 6.20 4.80
C ASP A 40 -18.34 5.30 3.97
N PRO A 41 -18.26 3.96 4.11
CA PRO A 41 -19.10 3.04 3.35
C PRO A 41 -20.56 3.04 3.79
N ALA A 42 -20.88 3.48 5.01
CA ALA A 42 -22.26 3.49 5.50
C ALA A 42 -23.06 4.65 4.89
N THR A 43 -22.42 5.82 4.72
CA THR A 43 -23.04 6.99 4.10
C THR A 43 -22.66 7.17 2.63
N GLN A 44 -21.71 6.37 2.12
CA GLN A 44 -21.05 6.54 0.82
C GLN A 44 -20.41 7.92 0.64
N ALA A 45 -20.02 8.57 1.73
CA ALA A 45 -19.45 9.91 1.70
C ALA A 45 -17.92 9.85 1.65
N GLY A 46 -17.36 10.59 0.70
CA GLY A 46 -15.92 10.84 0.61
C GLY A 46 -15.55 12.22 1.16
N THR A 47 -14.46 12.31 1.89
CA THR A 47 -13.85 13.57 2.33
C THR A 47 -12.39 13.61 1.91
N SER A 48 -11.92 14.75 1.42
CA SER A 48 -10.55 14.95 0.95
C SER A 48 -9.88 16.06 1.74
N TYR A 49 -8.66 15.80 2.19
CA TYR A 49 -7.82 16.71 2.96
C TYR A 49 -6.56 17.01 2.13
N PRO A 50 -6.46 18.20 1.52
CA PRO A 50 -5.24 18.60 0.82
C PRO A 50 -4.05 18.64 1.77
N VAL A 51 -2.89 18.20 1.31
CA VAL A 51 -1.63 18.20 2.08
C VAL A 51 -0.49 18.78 1.26
N ASP A 52 0.54 19.33 1.91
CA ASP A 52 1.74 19.81 1.21
C ASP A 52 2.69 18.65 0.91
N GLY A 53 2.51 18.07 -0.28
CA GLY A 53 3.43 17.10 -0.87
C GLY A 53 2.87 15.70 -1.04
N PRO A 54 3.69 14.80 -1.59
CA PRO A 54 3.28 13.44 -1.91
C PRO A 54 3.22 12.57 -0.64
N ALA A 55 2.06 12.57 0.02
CA ALA A 55 1.73 11.56 1.01
C ALA A 55 1.61 10.20 0.32
N SER A 56 2.35 9.20 0.78
CA SER A 56 2.45 7.92 0.08
C SER A 56 1.82 6.74 0.82
N PHE A 57 1.68 6.83 2.14
CA PHE A 57 1.01 5.82 2.96
C PHE A 57 0.37 6.42 4.22
N LEU A 58 -0.56 5.68 4.81
CA LEU A 58 -1.17 5.94 6.11
C LEU A 58 -1.09 4.67 6.96
N VAL A 59 -0.70 4.80 8.24
CA VAL A 59 -0.71 3.69 9.21
C VAL A 59 -1.25 4.17 10.55
N LEU A 60 -1.81 3.26 11.36
CA LEU A 60 -2.27 3.59 12.71
C LEU A 60 -1.07 3.90 13.63
N ALA A 61 -1.24 4.86 14.54
CA ALA A 61 -0.34 5.07 15.68
C ALA A 61 -0.97 4.51 16.95
N ALA A 62 -0.21 3.78 17.78
CA ALA A 62 -0.74 3.14 18.99
C ALA A 62 -1.18 4.16 20.07
N ASP A 63 -0.64 5.37 20.02
CA ASP A 63 -1.04 6.52 20.85
C ASP A 63 -2.10 7.42 20.19
N GLY A 64 -2.73 6.92 19.12
CA GLY A 64 -3.90 7.50 18.46
C GLY A 64 -3.57 8.35 17.23
N GLY A 65 -4.53 8.40 16.30
CA GLY A 65 -4.36 9.05 15.00
C GLY A 65 -3.54 8.23 14.02
N LEU A 66 -3.11 8.87 12.93
CA LEU A 66 -2.37 8.23 11.84
C LEU A 66 -0.93 8.74 11.76
N LEU A 67 -0.01 7.88 11.31
CA LEU A 67 1.28 8.31 10.78
C LEU A 67 1.23 8.32 9.25
N VAL A 68 1.93 9.29 8.67
CA VAL A 68 1.97 9.53 7.23
C VAL A 68 3.42 9.69 6.77
N GLY A 69 3.81 8.98 5.72
CA GLY A 69 5.06 9.22 5.01
C GLY A 69 4.87 10.29 3.95
N ILE A 70 5.61 11.39 4.03
CA ILE A 70 5.60 12.48 3.05
C ILE A 70 7.04 12.83 2.68
N ARG A 71 7.40 12.65 1.41
CA ARG A 71 8.78 12.87 0.91
C ARG A 71 9.79 12.08 1.74
N GLY A 72 10.58 12.75 2.59
CA GLY A 72 11.62 12.19 3.44
C GLY A 72 11.34 12.29 4.93
N HIS A 73 10.07 12.42 5.33
CA HIS A 73 9.71 12.55 6.73
C HIS A 73 8.46 11.73 7.09
N LEU A 74 8.39 11.34 8.36
CA LEU A 74 7.16 10.88 8.99
C LEU A 74 6.47 12.05 9.67
N HIS A 75 5.14 12.09 9.57
CA HIS A 75 4.26 13.08 10.20
C HIS A 75 3.14 12.37 10.95
N ARG A 76 2.50 13.06 11.90
CA ARG A 76 1.19 12.68 12.42
C ARG A 76 0.10 13.35 11.61
N PHE A 77 -1.01 12.65 11.43
CA PHE A 77 -2.24 13.19 10.89
C PHE A 77 -3.40 12.94 11.86
N ARG A 78 -4.09 14.02 12.24
CA ARG A 78 -5.24 14.00 13.15
C ARG A 78 -6.14 15.19 12.81
N ASP A 79 -7.46 14.97 12.85
CA ASP A 79 -8.47 16.02 12.64
C ASP A 79 -8.28 16.83 11.35
N GLY A 80 -7.81 16.19 10.28
CA GLY A 80 -7.58 16.84 8.99
C GLY A 80 -6.28 17.65 8.89
N MET A 81 -5.39 17.57 9.89
CA MET A 81 -4.16 18.34 9.96
C MET A 81 -2.90 17.46 10.10
N LEU A 82 -1.84 17.85 9.40
CA LEU A 82 -0.50 17.28 9.57
C LEU A 82 0.27 18.00 10.68
N SER A 83 1.03 17.24 11.47
CA SER A 83 2.01 17.79 12.41
C SER A 83 3.29 18.25 11.71
N ALA A 84 4.17 18.91 12.46
CA ALA A 84 5.58 18.97 12.10
C ALA A 84 6.18 17.55 11.95
N PRO A 85 7.28 17.39 11.18
CA PRO A 85 7.97 16.11 11.06
C PRO A 85 8.32 15.51 12.43
N ILE A 86 8.08 14.21 12.60
CA ILE A 86 8.43 13.46 13.82
C ILE A 86 9.70 12.63 13.66
N ALA A 87 10.05 12.28 12.42
CA ALA A 87 11.28 11.57 12.08
C ALA A 87 11.71 11.93 10.65
N ALA A 88 13.02 12.02 10.42
CA ALA A 88 13.60 12.18 9.10
C ALA A 88 14.07 10.83 8.57
N ILE A 89 13.91 10.62 7.27
CA ILE A 89 14.30 9.41 6.55
C ILE A 89 15.59 9.71 5.81
N ASP A 90 16.64 8.94 6.09
CA ASP A 90 17.90 9.04 5.34
C ASP A 90 17.75 8.37 3.97
N MET A 91 17.64 9.20 2.93
CA MET A 91 17.49 8.77 1.55
C MET A 91 17.99 9.85 0.58
N PRO A 92 18.28 9.52 -0.68
CA PRO A 92 18.62 10.52 -1.69
C PRO A 92 17.54 11.59 -1.85
N ALA A 93 17.93 12.84 -2.11
CA ALA A 93 16.99 13.97 -2.19
C ALA A 93 15.96 13.87 -3.34
N HIS A 94 16.23 13.04 -4.36
CA HIS A 94 15.30 12.76 -5.46
C HIS A 94 14.34 11.59 -5.14
N ASN A 95 14.51 10.92 -4.00
CA ASN A 95 13.60 9.87 -3.59
C ASN A 95 12.37 10.42 -2.86
N ARG A 96 11.36 9.57 -2.74
CA ARG A 96 10.20 9.72 -1.86
C ARG A 96 9.89 8.40 -1.15
N THR A 97 9.09 8.46 -0.08
CA THR A 97 8.37 7.28 0.41
C THR A 97 7.41 6.74 -0.65
N ASN A 98 7.14 5.44 -0.60
CA ASN A 98 6.13 4.76 -1.43
C ASN A 98 5.14 4.00 -0.54
N ASP A 99 5.23 2.67 -0.50
CA ASP A 99 4.27 1.84 0.21
C ASP A 99 4.77 1.41 1.61
N ALA A 100 3.84 1.05 2.51
CA ALA A 100 4.12 0.70 3.90
C ALA A 100 3.17 -0.35 4.49
N THR A 101 3.61 -0.95 5.60
CA THR A 101 2.82 -1.80 6.50
C THR A 101 3.34 -1.70 7.93
N VAL A 102 2.54 -2.18 8.89
CA VAL A 102 2.94 -2.31 10.29
C VAL A 102 2.91 -3.79 10.66
N ASP A 103 4.02 -4.29 11.18
CA ASP A 103 4.09 -5.69 11.62
C ASP A 103 3.37 -5.92 12.96
N ALA A 104 3.20 -7.19 13.34
CA ALA A 104 2.54 -7.57 14.59
C ALA A 104 3.30 -7.10 15.86
N ARG A 105 4.53 -6.61 15.72
CA ARG A 105 5.35 -6.05 16.81
C ARG A 105 5.20 -4.52 16.89
N GLY A 106 4.38 -3.92 16.04
CA GLY A 106 4.14 -2.49 16.00
C GLY A 106 5.26 -1.68 15.34
N ARG A 107 6.08 -2.32 14.49
CA ARG A 107 7.13 -1.63 13.73
C ARG A 107 6.61 -1.27 12.35
N LEU A 108 6.93 -0.07 11.89
CA LEU A 108 6.54 0.42 10.57
C LEU A 108 7.62 0.02 9.56
N TRP A 109 7.23 -0.74 8.55
CA TRP A 109 8.05 -1.12 7.42
C TRP A 109 7.59 -0.35 6.19
N PHE A 110 8.49 0.29 5.46
CA PHE A 110 8.12 1.12 4.32
C PHE A 110 9.22 1.23 3.27
N GLY A 111 8.82 1.41 2.01
CA GLY A 111 9.73 1.63 0.89
C GLY A 111 10.02 3.11 0.64
N THR A 112 11.22 3.42 0.18
CA THR A 112 11.54 4.64 -0.58
C THR A 112 11.95 4.28 -2.00
N MET A 113 11.87 5.23 -2.93
CA MET A 113 12.15 5.03 -4.35
C MET A 113 12.49 6.35 -5.06
N ASP A 114 13.16 6.28 -6.21
CA ASP A 114 13.36 7.42 -7.11
C ASP A 114 12.00 7.94 -7.60
N ASP A 115 11.70 9.22 -7.38
CA ASP A 115 10.40 9.78 -7.76
C ASP A 115 10.20 9.84 -9.28
N ASN A 116 11.29 9.78 -10.07
CA ASN A 116 11.23 9.67 -11.52
C ASN A 116 11.13 8.23 -12.03
N GLU A 117 11.23 7.22 -11.15
CA GLU A 117 11.07 5.80 -11.50
C GLU A 117 12.16 5.30 -12.48
N THR A 118 13.39 5.84 -12.37
CA THR A 118 14.50 5.55 -13.29
C THR A 118 15.73 4.95 -12.60
N LEU A 119 16.05 5.38 -11.39
CA LEU A 119 17.25 4.98 -10.68
C LEU A 119 16.93 3.89 -9.65
N ALA A 120 17.80 2.88 -9.56
CA ALA A 120 17.70 1.81 -8.57
C ALA A 120 18.21 2.26 -7.19
N THR A 121 17.63 3.34 -6.68
CA THR A 121 17.97 3.96 -5.38
C THR A 121 16.91 3.70 -4.32
N GLY A 122 15.88 2.88 -4.63
CA GLY A 122 14.88 2.49 -3.66
C GLY A 122 15.43 1.54 -2.61
N ALA A 123 14.82 1.55 -1.43
CA ALA A 123 15.15 0.65 -0.33
C ALA A 123 13.95 0.49 0.60
N VAL A 124 13.90 -0.63 1.32
CA VAL A 124 12.99 -0.83 2.45
C VAL A 124 13.66 -0.33 3.73
N HIS A 125 12.86 0.31 4.57
CA HIS A 125 13.23 0.86 5.87
C HIS A 125 12.32 0.27 6.95
N VAL A 126 12.84 0.23 8.18
CA VAL A 126 12.05 -0.07 9.39
C VAL A 126 12.15 1.11 10.37
N PHE A 127 11.01 1.51 10.90
CA PHE A 127 10.89 2.43 12.03
C PHE A 127 10.42 1.63 13.25
N ASP A 128 11.26 1.58 14.28
CA ASP A 128 11.03 0.79 15.51
C ASP A 128 10.28 1.56 16.61
N GLY A 129 9.77 2.75 16.27
CA GLY A 129 9.17 3.68 17.23
C GLY A 129 10.12 4.76 17.72
N ARG A 130 11.42 4.66 17.42
CA ARG A 130 12.45 5.67 17.74
C ARG A 130 13.30 6.03 16.53
N ASP A 131 13.90 5.01 15.91
CA ASP A 131 14.93 5.17 14.89
C ASP A 131 14.46 4.56 13.57
N ILE A 132 14.92 5.14 12.45
CA ILE A 132 14.67 4.65 11.10
C ILE A 132 15.96 4.04 10.56
N SER A 133 15.89 2.78 10.12
CA SER A 133 17.02 2.06 9.52
C SER A 133 16.67 1.51 8.15
N ALA A 134 17.56 1.70 7.17
CA ALA A 134 17.47 1.00 5.90
C ALA A 134 17.87 -0.48 6.07
N VAL A 135 17.07 -1.40 5.54
CA VAL A 135 17.18 -2.84 5.82
C VAL A 135 17.41 -3.70 4.58
N GLY A 136 17.40 -3.12 3.38
CA GLY A 136 17.66 -3.84 2.12
C GLY A 136 16.57 -3.58 1.08
N GLY A 137 16.30 -4.58 0.22
CA GLY A 137 15.22 -4.49 -0.78
C GLY A 137 15.47 -3.44 -1.87
N GLN A 138 16.71 -3.35 -2.37
CA GLN A 138 17.05 -2.36 -3.38
C GLN A 138 16.41 -2.69 -4.73
N CYS A 139 15.63 -1.75 -5.25
CA CYS A 139 15.07 -1.78 -6.59
C CYS A 139 14.75 -0.34 -7.06
N VAL A 140 14.18 -0.20 -8.26
CA VAL A 140 13.79 1.12 -8.79
C VAL A 140 12.49 1.62 -8.15
N ILE A 141 11.50 0.73 -8.04
CA ILE A 141 10.17 1.03 -7.51
C ILE A 141 9.86 0.01 -6.42
N THR A 142 10.04 0.42 -5.17
CA THR A 142 9.73 -0.40 -4.00
C THR A 142 8.23 -0.43 -3.79
N ASN A 143 7.64 -1.61 -3.77
CA ASN A 143 6.24 -1.80 -3.40
C ASN A 143 6.10 -2.89 -2.35
N GLY A 144 4.89 -3.00 -1.79
CA GLY A 144 4.79 -3.53 -0.45
C GLY A 144 5.56 -2.63 0.55
N PRO A 145 5.60 -2.99 1.83
CA PRO A 145 5.58 -4.39 2.24
C PRO A 145 4.19 -4.87 2.71
N ALA A 146 4.07 -6.17 2.89
CA ALA A 146 3.07 -6.80 3.73
C ALA A 146 3.73 -7.86 4.62
N THR A 147 3.10 -8.26 5.71
CA THR A 147 3.63 -9.31 6.61
C THR A 147 2.69 -10.52 6.66
N SER A 148 3.25 -11.72 6.81
CA SER A 148 2.47 -12.93 7.00
C SER A 148 1.72 -12.91 8.34
N PRO A 149 0.61 -13.66 8.50
CA PRO A 149 -0.20 -13.60 9.72
C PRO A 149 0.56 -14.06 10.98
N ASP A 150 1.54 -14.95 10.81
CA ASP A 150 2.42 -15.44 11.87
C ASP A 150 3.62 -14.49 12.16
N GLY A 151 3.73 -13.39 11.41
CA GLY A 151 4.81 -12.40 11.54
C GLY A 151 6.18 -12.90 11.08
N ARG A 152 6.27 -14.10 10.47
CA ARG A 152 7.54 -14.68 10.04
C ARG A 152 8.08 -14.04 8.77
N PHE A 153 7.23 -13.74 7.81
CA PHE A 153 7.64 -13.27 6.49
C PHE A 153 7.25 -11.82 6.26
N LEU A 154 8.14 -11.08 5.59
CA LEU A 154 7.85 -9.83 4.93
C LEU A 154 7.87 -10.03 3.42
N TYR A 155 6.81 -9.59 2.74
CA TYR A 155 6.68 -9.60 1.28
C TYR A 155 7.03 -8.23 0.75
N HIS A 156 8.01 -8.16 -0.15
CA HIS A 156 8.43 -6.93 -0.81
C HIS A 156 8.37 -7.11 -2.32
N VAL A 157 7.98 -6.05 -3.02
CA VAL A 157 7.74 -6.04 -4.46
C VAL A 157 8.80 -5.17 -5.14
N ASP A 158 9.46 -5.76 -6.14
CA ASP A 158 10.14 -5.02 -7.19
C ASP A 158 9.21 -4.92 -8.39
N THR A 159 8.63 -3.74 -8.58
CA THR A 159 7.62 -3.49 -9.62
C THR A 159 8.20 -3.66 -11.03
N LEU A 160 9.42 -3.16 -11.27
CA LEU A 160 10.06 -3.25 -12.58
C LEU A 160 10.68 -4.63 -12.81
N GLY A 161 11.16 -5.28 -11.74
CA GLY A 161 11.58 -6.68 -11.73
C GLY A 161 10.42 -7.68 -11.77
N ARG A 162 9.16 -7.22 -11.73
CA ARG A 162 7.92 -8.03 -11.78
C ARG A 162 7.87 -9.17 -10.76
N THR A 163 8.48 -8.96 -9.60
CA THR A 163 8.69 -10.03 -8.62
C THR A 163 8.23 -9.59 -7.23
N VAL A 164 7.54 -10.48 -6.53
CA VAL A 164 7.35 -10.44 -5.08
C VAL A 164 8.36 -11.38 -4.46
N THR A 165 9.19 -10.86 -3.56
CA THR A 165 10.19 -11.60 -2.80
C THR A 165 9.70 -11.72 -1.35
N ARG A 166 9.84 -12.90 -0.74
CA ARG A 166 9.60 -13.08 0.70
C ARG A 166 10.93 -13.11 1.46
N PHE A 167 10.96 -12.46 2.61
CA PHE A 167 12.10 -12.44 3.52
C PHE A 167 11.66 -12.98 4.88
N ASP A 168 12.43 -13.91 5.44
CA ASP A 168 12.21 -14.37 6.83
C ASP A 168 12.77 -13.31 7.80
N ILE A 169 11.88 -12.68 8.56
CA ILE A 169 12.21 -11.62 9.51
C ILE A 169 12.15 -12.11 10.96
N SER A 170 12.09 -13.42 11.18
CA SER A 170 12.03 -14.00 12.54
C SER A 170 13.32 -13.80 13.34
N ALA A 171 14.46 -13.73 12.66
CA ALA A 171 15.79 -13.58 13.27
C ALA A 171 16.28 -12.13 13.37
N GLY A 172 15.54 -11.16 12.81
CA GLY A 172 15.93 -9.76 12.78
C GLY A 172 15.37 -9.04 11.56
N ASP A 173 15.81 -7.79 11.37
CA ASP A 173 15.10 -6.88 10.45
C ASP A 173 15.78 -6.70 9.10
N LEU A 174 17.00 -7.23 8.95
CA LEU A 174 17.75 -7.11 7.70
C LEU A 174 17.16 -8.05 6.65
N LEU A 175 16.76 -7.48 5.52
CA LEU A 175 16.22 -8.20 4.37
C LEU A 175 17.35 -8.87 3.58
N ARG A 176 17.87 -9.97 4.11
CA ARG A 176 18.91 -10.81 3.50
C ARG A 176 18.32 -12.08 2.93
N ASP A 177 18.97 -12.62 1.91
CA ASP A 177 18.70 -13.96 1.36
C ASP A 177 17.21 -14.19 1.00
N GLY A 178 16.57 -13.16 0.43
CA GLY A 178 15.16 -13.23 0.05
C GLY A 178 14.87 -14.27 -1.02
N GLU A 179 13.74 -14.95 -0.89
CA GLU A 179 13.30 -15.97 -1.83
C GLU A 179 12.28 -15.39 -2.83
N PRO A 180 12.48 -15.57 -4.15
CA PRO A 180 11.43 -15.29 -5.12
C PRO A 180 10.17 -16.07 -4.77
N PHE A 181 9.06 -15.37 -4.61
CA PHE A 181 7.79 -15.95 -4.16
C PHE A 181 6.75 -15.94 -5.27
N ILE A 182 6.53 -14.78 -5.91
CA ILE A 182 5.61 -14.62 -7.03
C ILE A 182 6.36 -13.89 -8.15
N ALA A 183 6.22 -14.37 -9.38
CA ALA A 183 6.63 -13.66 -10.57
C ALA A 183 5.40 -13.32 -11.42
N ILE A 184 5.29 -12.08 -11.86
CA ILE A 184 4.23 -11.63 -12.77
C ILE A 184 4.74 -11.75 -14.20
N GLU A 185 4.01 -12.51 -15.01
CA GLU A 185 4.37 -12.79 -16.38
C GLU A 185 4.25 -11.58 -17.31
N ASP A 186 4.95 -11.64 -18.45
CA ASP A 186 4.88 -10.61 -19.47
C ASP A 186 3.44 -10.41 -19.98
N GLY A 187 3.03 -9.15 -20.09
CA GLY A 187 1.68 -8.77 -20.51
C GLY A 187 0.62 -8.78 -19.40
N ALA A 188 0.93 -9.27 -18.20
CA ALA A 188 0.00 -9.27 -17.06
C ALA A 188 0.03 -7.97 -16.22
N GLY A 189 0.74 -6.94 -16.68
CA GLY A 189 1.01 -5.72 -15.91
C GLY A 189 2.24 -5.85 -15.02
N HIS A 190 2.29 -5.04 -13.97
CA HIS A 190 3.36 -4.98 -12.97
C HIS A 190 2.78 -5.13 -11.56
N PRO A 191 3.42 -5.87 -10.65
CA PRO A 191 2.96 -5.97 -9.27
C PRO A 191 3.15 -4.64 -8.56
N ASP A 192 2.11 -4.17 -7.88
CA ASP A 192 2.09 -2.93 -7.12
C ASP A 192 1.95 -3.25 -5.61
N GLY A 193 1.04 -2.59 -4.88
CA GLY A 193 0.75 -2.87 -3.49
C GLY A 193 0.31 -4.31 -3.21
N VAL A 194 0.80 -4.85 -2.08
CA VAL A 194 0.46 -6.19 -1.58
C VAL A 194 -0.29 -6.15 -0.25
N SER A 195 -1.09 -7.18 0.00
CA SER A 195 -1.81 -7.40 1.26
C SER A 195 -1.98 -8.88 1.55
N VAL A 196 -2.28 -9.23 2.80
CA VAL A 196 -2.41 -10.62 3.24
C VAL A 196 -3.75 -10.82 3.94
N ASP A 197 -4.46 -11.87 3.57
CA ASP A 197 -5.71 -12.26 4.24
C ASP A 197 -5.46 -13.23 5.40
N SER A 198 -6.51 -13.55 6.16
CA SER A 198 -6.42 -14.41 7.34
C SER A 198 -6.00 -15.86 7.04
N GLU A 199 -6.07 -16.29 5.78
CA GLU A 199 -5.60 -17.62 5.34
C GLU A 199 -4.12 -17.59 4.94
N GLY A 200 -3.45 -16.43 5.07
CA GLY A 200 -2.07 -16.23 4.63
C GLY A 200 -1.92 -16.08 3.11
N CYS A 201 -3.03 -15.90 2.38
CA CYS A 201 -2.95 -15.68 0.95
C CYS A 201 -2.52 -14.23 0.65
N VAL A 202 -1.60 -14.09 -0.29
CA VAL A 202 -1.05 -12.79 -0.71
C VAL A 202 -1.86 -12.25 -1.87
N TRP A 203 -2.38 -11.04 -1.71
CA TRP A 203 -3.09 -10.29 -2.72
C TRP A 203 -2.14 -9.28 -3.35
N VAL A 204 -2.07 -9.25 -4.67
CA VAL A 204 -1.17 -8.41 -5.46
C VAL A 204 -2.02 -7.58 -6.41
N ALA A 205 -2.04 -6.26 -6.22
CA ALA A 205 -2.60 -5.34 -7.20
C ALA A 205 -1.69 -5.26 -8.43
N LEU A 206 -2.28 -5.06 -9.62
CA LEU A 206 -1.53 -5.05 -10.88
C LEU A 206 -1.68 -3.71 -11.61
N TRP A 207 -0.58 -2.96 -11.68
CA TRP A 207 -0.45 -1.77 -12.50
C TRP A 207 -0.42 -2.14 -13.99
N GLY A 208 -1.33 -1.58 -14.79
CA GLY A 208 -1.53 -1.98 -16.19
C GLY A 208 -2.11 -3.40 -16.37
N GLY A 209 -2.47 -4.09 -15.28
CA GLY A 209 -2.90 -5.48 -15.29
C GLY A 209 -4.41 -5.70 -15.12
N TRP A 210 -5.20 -4.61 -15.00
CA TRP A 210 -6.67 -4.66 -14.98
C TRP A 210 -7.26 -5.50 -13.84
N GLY A 211 -6.58 -5.59 -12.70
CA GLY A 211 -7.08 -6.40 -11.62
C GLY A 211 -6.15 -6.59 -10.43
N VAL A 212 -6.61 -7.48 -9.54
CA VAL A 212 -5.89 -7.96 -8.36
C VAL A 212 -5.81 -9.48 -8.44
N ARG A 213 -4.66 -10.05 -8.12
CA ARG A 213 -4.47 -11.51 -8.02
C ARG A 213 -4.32 -11.95 -6.58
N ARG A 214 -4.87 -13.12 -6.25
CA ARG A 214 -4.74 -13.78 -4.95
C ARG A 214 -3.88 -15.04 -5.11
N TYR A 215 -2.82 -15.14 -4.33
CA TYR A 215 -1.88 -16.25 -4.32
C TYR A 215 -1.93 -16.98 -2.98
N ALA A 216 -1.86 -18.32 -3.02
CA ALA A 216 -1.73 -19.16 -1.84
C ALA A 216 -0.39 -18.92 -1.12
N PRO A 217 -0.25 -19.34 0.16
CA PRO A 217 1.02 -19.22 0.90
C PRO A 217 2.23 -19.92 0.24
N ASP A 218 1.98 -20.87 -0.67
CA ASP A 218 3.00 -21.56 -1.46
C ASP A 218 3.35 -20.86 -2.79
N GLY A 219 2.65 -19.77 -3.13
CA GLY A 219 2.84 -19.00 -4.36
C GLY A 219 1.90 -19.37 -5.51
N THR A 220 1.01 -20.36 -5.32
CA THR A 220 0.04 -20.78 -6.34
C THR A 220 -1.01 -19.69 -6.58
N LEU A 221 -1.23 -19.28 -7.83
CA LEU A 221 -2.32 -18.36 -8.18
C LEU A 221 -3.68 -19.03 -7.96
N LEU A 222 -4.48 -18.47 -7.05
CA LEU A 222 -5.81 -18.99 -6.69
C LEU A 222 -6.95 -18.27 -7.43
N ALA A 223 -6.85 -16.96 -7.59
CA ALA A 223 -7.91 -16.16 -8.20
C ALA A 223 -7.40 -14.85 -8.80
N THR A 224 -8.15 -14.34 -9.77
CA THR A 224 -8.00 -12.99 -10.31
C THR A 224 -9.33 -12.26 -10.19
N VAL A 225 -9.29 -11.04 -9.65
CA VAL A 225 -10.41 -10.10 -9.62
C VAL A 225 -10.18 -9.07 -10.71
N ALA A 226 -11.04 -9.08 -11.74
CA ALA A 226 -10.97 -8.09 -12.80
C ALA A 226 -11.55 -6.75 -12.33
N LEU A 227 -10.88 -5.66 -12.69
CA LEU A 227 -11.36 -4.29 -12.50
C LEU A 227 -11.50 -3.61 -13.88
N PRO A 228 -12.47 -2.71 -14.07
CA PRO A 228 -12.68 -2.00 -15.35
C PRO A 228 -11.67 -0.86 -15.55
N VAL A 229 -10.51 -0.94 -14.91
CA VAL A 229 -9.46 0.08 -14.94
C VAL A 229 -8.08 -0.58 -14.95
N PRO A 230 -7.11 -0.04 -15.72
CA PRO A 230 -5.83 -0.71 -15.93
C PRO A 230 -4.90 -0.66 -14.71
N ASN A 231 -4.88 0.46 -13.99
CA ASN A 231 -3.88 0.74 -12.95
C ASN A 231 -4.48 0.56 -11.55
N VAL A 232 -4.49 -0.69 -11.07
CA VAL A 232 -4.87 -1.01 -9.68
C VAL A 232 -3.61 -0.96 -8.83
N THR A 233 -3.66 -0.20 -7.72
CA THR A 233 -2.46 0.14 -6.96
C THR A 233 -2.31 -0.66 -5.68
N LYS A 234 -3.35 -0.75 -4.84
CA LYS A 234 -3.30 -1.52 -3.59
C LYS A 234 -4.68 -1.94 -3.12
N VAL A 235 -4.73 -2.99 -2.31
CA VAL A 235 -5.95 -3.46 -1.64
C VAL A 235 -5.83 -3.28 -0.13
N ALA A 236 -6.94 -2.97 0.53
CA ALA A 236 -7.08 -3.12 1.98
C ALA A 236 -8.41 -3.79 2.33
N PHE A 237 -8.42 -4.60 3.38
CA PHE A 237 -9.63 -5.26 3.87
C PHE A 237 -10.32 -4.39 4.93
N GLY A 238 -11.63 -4.26 4.81
CA GLY A 238 -12.45 -3.45 5.71
C GLY A 238 -13.87 -3.97 5.86
N GLY A 239 -14.71 -3.15 6.49
CA GLY A 239 -15.99 -3.59 7.02
C GLY A 239 -15.85 -4.29 8.38
N PRO A 240 -16.97 -4.54 9.08
CA PRO A 240 -16.96 -5.10 10.44
C PRO A 240 -16.41 -6.52 10.53
N ASP A 241 -16.44 -7.28 9.42
CA ASP A 241 -15.93 -8.64 9.32
C ASP A 241 -14.64 -8.74 8.48
N LEU A 242 -14.10 -7.61 8.02
CA LEU A 242 -12.93 -7.51 7.14
C LEU A 242 -13.07 -8.29 5.82
N ARG A 243 -14.29 -8.59 5.36
CA ARG A 243 -14.52 -9.31 4.09
C ARG A 243 -14.77 -8.41 2.89
N THR A 244 -14.83 -7.09 3.10
CA THR A 244 -14.86 -6.14 1.98
C THR A 244 -13.43 -5.73 1.64
N ALA A 245 -12.93 -6.12 0.47
CA ALA A 245 -11.68 -5.61 -0.05
C ALA A 245 -11.92 -4.31 -0.82
N TYR A 246 -11.23 -3.24 -0.45
CA TYR A 246 -11.21 -1.97 -1.15
C TYR A 246 -9.94 -1.88 -1.99
N ALA A 247 -10.06 -1.44 -3.25
CA ALA A 247 -8.94 -1.31 -4.17
C ALA A 247 -8.78 0.14 -4.62
N THR A 248 -7.63 0.73 -4.34
CA THR A 248 -7.22 2.02 -4.89
C THR A 248 -6.72 1.85 -6.31
N THR A 249 -6.88 2.89 -7.12
CA THR A 249 -6.51 2.88 -8.54
C THR A 249 -5.96 4.26 -8.93
N ALA A 250 -5.39 4.36 -10.12
CA ALA A 250 -4.70 5.58 -10.56
C ALA A 250 -5.02 5.97 -12.01
N TRP A 251 -4.97 7.27 -12.29
CA TRP A 251 -4.93 7.82 -13.65
C TRP A 251 -3.52 8.19 -14.14
N LYS A 252 -2.52 8.25 -13.25
CA LYS A 252 -1.13 8.48 -13.61
C LYS A 252 -0.70 7.50 -14.70
N GLY A 253 0.03 8.01 -15.68
CA GLY A 253 0.59 7.22 -16.79
C GLY A 253 -0.39 6.92 -17.94
N LEU A 254 -1.71 7.09 -17.75
CA LEU A 254 -2.68 6.88 -18.82
C LEU A 254 -2.72 8.08 -19.77
N SER A 255 -2.66 7.81 -21.07
CA SER A 255 -2.94 8.75 -22.15
C SER A 255 -4.42 9.17 -22.17
N ASP A 256 -4.75 10.23 -22.91
CA ASP A 256 -6.14 10.71 -23.05
C ASP A 256 -7.05 9.62 -23.64
N ALA A 257 -6.56 8.84 -24.59
CA ALA A 257 -7.30 7.73 -25.19
C ALA A 257 -7.58 6.61 -24.17
N GLU A 258 -6.59 6.24 -23.35
CA GLU A 258 -6.75 5.24 -22.30
C GLU A 258 -7.70 5.72 -21.19
N ARG A 259 -7.64 7.01 -20.81
CA ARG A 259 -8.59 7.60 -19.86
C ARG A 259 -10.02 7.60 -20.40
N ALA A 260 -10.19 7.88 -21.69
CA ALA A 260 -11.51 7.78 -22.34
C ALA A 260 -12.03 6.34 -22.36
N ALA A 261 -11.14 5.35 -22.50
CA ALA A 261 -11.49 3.92 -22.46
C ALA A 261 -11.74 3.40 -21.03
N ALA A 262 -11.09 4.00 -20.02
CA ALA A 262 -11.22 3.66 -18.60
C ALA A 262 -11.63 4.88 -17.77
N PRO A 263 -12.87 5.40 -17.95
CA PRO A 263 -13.32 6.65 -17.34
C PRO A 263 -13.46 6.61 -15.82
N LEU A 264 -13.33 5.42 -15.20
CA LEU A 264 -13.38 5.22 -13.75
C LEU A 264 -12.01 5.06 -13.09
N ALA A 265 -10.91 5.14 -13.85
CA ALA A 265 -9.59 5.01 -13.25
C ALA A 265 -9.31 6.18 -12.26
N GLY A 266 -8.45 5.96 -11.27
CA GLY A 266 -8.39 6.84 -10.10
C GLY A 266 -9.59 6.72 -9.15
N GLY A 267 -10.58 5.88 -9.45
CA GLY A 267 -11.68 5.57 -8.55
C GLY A 267 -11.29 4.59 -7.43
N LEU A 268 -12.05 4.60 -6.35
CA LEU A 268 -12.01 3.58 -5.30
C LEU A 268 -13.02 2.48 -5.62
N PHE A 269 -12.56 1.24 -5.67
CA PHE A 269 -13.39 0.07 -5.92
C PHE A 269 -13.52 -0.78 -4.66
N ALA A 270 -14.55 -1.62 -4.63
CA ALA A 270 -14.71 -2.66 -3.63
C ALA A 270 -15.10 -3.99 -4.26
N PHE A 271 -14.78 -5.10 -3.60
CA PHE A 271 -15.25 -6.44 -3.93
C PHE A 271 -15.24 -7.33 -2.66
N ASP A 272 -15.96 -8.44 -2.72
CA ASP A 272 -16.06 -9.34 -1.57
C ASP A 272 -14.91 -10.36 -1.59
N ALA A 273 -14.18 -10.46 -0.49
CA ALA A 273 -13.05 -11.35 -0.32
C ALA A 273 -13.51 -12.74 0.20
N PRO A 274 -12.93 -13.85 -0.31
CA PRO A 274 -13.26 -15.20 0.14
C PRO A 274 -12.85 -15.47 1.59
N ALA A 275 -11.81 -14.79 2.06
CA ALA A 275 -11.33 -14.79 3.44
C ALA A 275 -11.29 -13.35 3.97
N PRO A 276 -11.51 -13.13 5.28
CA PRO A 276 -11.35 -11.82 5.86
C PRO A 276 -9.89 -11.39 5.82
N GLY A 277 -9.65 -10.08 5.81
CA GLY A 277 -8.31 -9.55 6.09
C GLY A 277 -7.89 -9.71 7.54
N LEU A 278 -6.76 -9.08 7.86
CA LEU A 278 -6.28 -8.94 9.23
C LEU A 278 -6.60 -7.53 9.75
N PRO A 279 -6.86 -7.37 11.07
CA PRO A 279 -6.92 -6.05 11.68
C PRO A 279 -5.62 -5.27 11.44
N ALA A 280 -5.72 -3.97 11.18
CA ALA A 280 -4.54 -3.13 11.02
C ALA A 280 -3.74 -3.05 12.33
N ASN A 281 -2.44 -3.32 12.27
CA ASN A 281 -1.53 -3.07 13.38
C ASN A 281 -1.25 -1.57 13.52
N ALA A 282 -0.84 -1.16 14.73
CA ALA A 282 -0.50 0.21 15.04
C ALA A 282 0.98 0.36 15.39
N VAL A 283 1.60 1.44 14.92
CA VAL A 283 3.00 1.76 15.22
C VAL A 283 3.13 2.06 16.70
N THR A 284 4.01 1.34 17.39
CA THR A 284 4.31 1.59 18.80
C THR A 284 5.47 2.58 18.88
N MET A 285 5.22 3.76 19.44
CA MET A 285 6.28 4.72 19.71
C MET A 285 7.14 4.21 20.87
N ALA A 286 8.46 4.27 20.75
CA ALA A 286 9.34 3.94 21.85
C ALA A 286 9.24 5.05 22.92
N VAL A 287 9.17 4.65 24.19
CA VAL A 287 9.21 5.57 25.34
C VAL A 287 10.64 6.07 25.56
#